data_AF-A0A0A2XW16-F1
#
_entry.id   AF-A0A0A2XW16-F1
#
_cell.length_a   1.000
_cell.length_b   1.000
_cell.length_c   1.000
_cell.angle_alpha   90.00
_cell.angle_beta   90.00
_cell.angle_gamma   90.00
#
_symmetry.space_group_name_H-M   'P 1'
#
loop_
_entity.id
_entity.type
_entity.pdbx_description
1 polymer ?
#
loop_
_entity_poly.entity_id
_entity_poly.type
_entity_poly.pdbx_seq_one_letter_code
_entity_poly.pdbx_strand_id
1 'polypeptide(L)' 'MQNNVKRLSKLTAVLLLTALMSSCSQKAGIVRISGCASFGLIYPSRKDTDDTKRQVLNHNLTYERVCGGQNGSAN' A
#
# COMPACT_ATOMS: atom_id res chain seq x y z
N MET A 1 -12.09 9.50 -54.75
CA MET A 1 -10.97 8.90 -53.96
C MET A 1 -10.62 9.70 -52.70
N GLN A 2 -10.66 11.04 -52.71
CA GLN A 2 -10.23 11.91 -51.60
C GLN A 2 -11.04 11.78 -50.29
N ASN A 3 -12.32 11.38 -50.35
CA ASN A 3 -13.18 11.23 -49.16
C ASN A 3 -12.87 9.96 -48.35
N ASN A 4 -12.41 8.90 -49.00
CA ASN A 4 -12.02 7.66 -48.32
C ASN A 4 -10.70 7.83 -47.57
N VAL A 5 -9.76 8.62 -48.11
CA VAL A 5 -8.50 8.97 -47.45
C VAL A 5 -8.74 9.80 -46.18
N LYS A 6 -9.68 10.76 -46.22
CA LYS A 6 -10.08 11.55 -45.04
C LYS A 6 -10.80 10.70 -43.98
N ARG A 7 -11.60 9.70 -44.38
CA ARG A 7 -12.24 8.75 -43.45
C ARG A 7 -11.21 7.80 -42.82
N LEU A 8 -10.26 7.30 -43.61
CA LEU A 8 -9.19 6.43 -43.14
C LEU A 8 -8.27 7.15 -42.14
N SER A 9 -7.93 8.42 -42.40
CA SER A 9 -7.14 9.27 -41.49
C SER A 9 -7.86 9.57 -40.17
N LYS A 10 -9.19 9.76 -40.19
CA LYS A 10 -9.98 9.94 -38.97
C LYS A 10 -10.05 8.65 -38.14
N LEU A 11 -10.14 7.50 -38.80
CA LEU A 11 -10.17 6.20 -38.13
C LEU A 11 -8.83 5.87 -37.46
N THR A 12 -7.70 6.17 -38.10
CA THR A 12 -6.38 5.99 -37.47
C THR A 12 -6.16 6.93 -36.29
N ALA A 13 -6.64 8.18 -36.36
CA ALA A 13 -6.55 9.11 -35.23
C ALA A 13 -7.33 8.61 -34.01
N VAL A 14 -8.54 8.09 -34.20
CA VAL A 14 -9.35 7.50 -33.11
C VAL A 14 -8.68 6.26 -32.53
N LEU A 15 -8.11 5.39 -33.37
CA LEU A 15 -7.43 4.18 -32.92
C LEU A 15 -6.20 4.49 -32.05
N LEU A 16 -5.39 5.48 -32.46
CA LEU A 16 -4.25 5.96 -31.69
C LEU A 16 -4.68 6.53 -30.34
N LEU A 17 -5.73 7.36 -30.30
CA LEU A 17 -6.28 7.90 -29.05
C LEU A 17 -6.72 6.79 -28.08
N THR A 18 -7.36 5.73 -28.59
CA THR A 18 -7.77 4.59 -27.74
C THR A 18 -6.59 3.76 -27.25
N ALA A 19 -5.53 3.60 -28.06
CA ALA A 19 -4.34 2.85 -27.67
C ALA A 19 -3.56 3.54 -26.55
N LEU A 20 -3.41 4.88 -26.62
CA LEU A 20 -2.69 5.66 -25.61
C LEU A 20 -3.39 5.68 -24.25
N MET A 21 -4.71 5.48 -24.20
CA MET A 21 -5.49 5.49 -22.94
C MET A 21 -5.53 4.13 -22.23
N SER A 22 -4.96 3.06 -22.80
CA SER A 22 -5.02 1.70 -22.24
C SER A 22 -4.07 1.43 -21.06
N SER A 23 -3.14 2.35 -20.77
CA SER A 23 -2.08 2.13 -19.75
C SER A 23 -2.39 2.71 -18.36
N CYS A 24 -3.50 3.42 -18.16
CA CYS A 24 -3.81 4.06 -16.87
C CYS A 24 -4.51 3.11 -15.85
N SER A 25 -4.49 1.80 -16.07
CA SER A 25 -5.05 0.80 -15.16
C SER A 25 -3.96 -0.09 -14.57
N GLN A 26 -2.85 0.50 -14.14
CA GLN A 26 -1.96 -0.19 -13.19
C GLN A 26 -2.69 -0.22 -11.86
N LYS A 27 -3.40 -1.33 -11.58
CA LYS A 27 -3.67 -1.74 -10.21
C LYS A 27 -2.32 -2.00 -9.55
N ALA A 28 -1.70 -0.95 -9.02
CA ALA A 28 -0.62 -1.11 -8.05
C ALA A 28 -1.22 -2.00 -6.95
N GLY A 29 -0.65 -3.19 -6.77
CA GLY A 29 -1.06 -4.07 -5.69
C GLY A 29 -0.87 -3.29 -4.40
N ILE A 30 -1.97 -2.83 -3.79
CA ILE A 30 -1.92 -2.19 -2.49
C ILE A 30 -1.52 -3.30 -1.53
N VAL A 31 -0.24 -3.35 -1.17
CA VAL A 31 0.24 -4.24 -0.13
C VAL A 31 -0.35 -3.69 1.17
N ARG A 32 -1.44 -4.30 1.64
CA ARG A 32 -2.01 -4.04 2.96
C ARG A 32 -1.09 -4.67 3.99
N ILE A 33 -0.06 -3.93 4.42
CA ILE A 33 0.71 -4.34 5.59
C ILE A 33 -0.15 -4.01 6.82
N SER A 34 -0.58 -5.04 7.55
CA SER A 34 -1.27 -4.81 8.82
C SER A 34 -0.30 -4.17 9.81
N GLY A 35 -0.77 -3.27 10.68
CA GLY A 35 0.11 -2.61 11.65
C GLY A 35 0.89 -3.59 12.54
N CYS A 36 0.31 -4.75 12.83
CA CYS A 36 0.94 -5.85 13.57
C CYS A 36 2.03 -6.60 12.80
N ALA A 37 2.07 -6.49 11.47
CA ALA A 37 3.14 -7.03 10.63
C ALA A 37 4.33 -6.07 10.51
N SER A 38 4.13 -4.78 10.82
CA SER A 38 5.19 -3.77 10.74
C SER A 38 6.06 -3.68 11.99
N PHE A 39 5.51 -4.03 13.16
CA PHE A 39 6.19 -3.91 14.45
C PHE A 39 5.82 -5.05 15.40
N GLY A 40 6.73 -5.38 16.32
CA GLY A 40 6.56 -6.44 17.32
C GLY A 40 6.94 -6.00 18.73
N LEU A 41 7.02 -6.96 19.65
CA LEU A 41 7.50 -6.72 21.02
C LEU A 41 8.95 -6.25 21.01
N ILE A 42 9.27 -5.29 21.89
CA ILE A 42 10.63 -4.78 22.10
C ILE A 42 11.05 -4.93 23.55
N TYR A 43 12.35 -5.00 23.81
CA TYR A 43 12.89 -5.26 25.14
C TYR A 43 13.83 -4.13 25.58
N PRO A 44 13.73 -3.70 26.85
CA PRO A 44 14.59 -2.63 27.34
C PRO A 44 16.00 -3.16 27.62
N SER A 45 17.00 -2.30 27.43
CA SER A 45 18.39 -2.55 27.83
C SER A 45 18.57 -2.36 29.34
N ARG A 46 19.61 -2.98 29.89
CA ARG A 46 20.04 -2.76 31.29
C ARG A 46 20.43 -1.31 31.57
N LYS A 47 20.95 -0.61 30.55
CA LYS A 47 21.42 0.79 30.65
C LYS A 47 20.31 1.82 30.45
N ASP A 48 19.10 1.39 30.12
CA ASP A 48 17.98 2.30 29.87
C ASP A 48 17.53 3.00 31.16
N THR A 49 17.16 4.27 30.99
CA THR A 49 16.50 5.06 32.03
C THR A 49 15.11 4.51 32.32
N ASP A 50 14.51 4.95 33.45
CA ASP A 50 13.14 4.56 33.79
C ASP A 50 12.13 5.02 32.72
N ASP A 51 12.32 6.24 32.19
CA ASP A 51 11.47 6.78 31.13
C ASP A 51 11.47 5.90 29.87
N THR A 52 12.64 5.44 29.43
CA THR A 52 12.74 4.53 28.28
C THR A 52 12.07 3.19 28.58
N LYS A 53 12.24 2.65 29.79
CA LYS A 53 11.57 1.40 30.20
C LYS A 53 10.05 1.55 30.22
N ARG A 54 9.53 2.69 30.68
CA ARG A 54 8.09 3.01 30.62
C ARG A 54 7.58 3.07 29.18
N GLN A 55 8.35 3.65 28.26
CA GLN A 55 7.98 3.68 26.85
C GLN A 55 7.93 2.27 26.25
N VAL A 56 8.95 1.44 26.52
CA VAL A 56 8.98 0.03 26.09
C VAL A 56 7.79 -0.74 26.64
N LEU A 57 7.46 -0.56 27.92
CA LEU A 57 6.30 -1.19 28.53
C LEU A 57 4.99 -0.75 27.84
N ASN A 58 4.81 0.55 27.62
CA ASN A 58 3.60 1.07 26.98
C ASN A 58 3.46 0.58 25.52
N HIS A 59 4.58 0.48 24.79
CA HIS A 59 4.61 -0.11 23.45
C HIS A 59 4.14 -1.56 23.48
N ASN A 60 4.71 -2.40 24.34
CA ASN A 60 4.37 -3.82 24.42
C ASN A 60 2.91 -4.06 24.85
N LEU A 61 2.42 -3.31 25.84
CA LEU A 61 1.01 -3.39 26.25
C LEU A 61 0.06 -2.96 25.13
N THR A 62 0.45 -1.97 24.32
CA THR A 62 -0.33 -1.55 23.16
C THR A 62 -0.32 -2.63 22.08
N TYR A 63 0.84 -3.23 21.82
CA TYR A 63 0.96 -4.37 20.91
C TYR A 63 0.07 -5.53 21.35
N GLU A 64 0.10 -5.94 22.62
CA GLU A 64 -0.77 -7.01 23.13
C GLU A 64 -2.25 -6.68 22.99
N ARG A 65 -2.65 -5.43 23.27
CA ARG A 65 -4.04 -4.99 23.11
C ARG A 65 -4.52 -5.03 21.66
N VAL A 66 -3.68 -4.58 20.73
CA VAL A 66 -4.04 -4.43 19.31
C VAL A 66 -3.84 -5.72 18.53
N CYS A 67 -2.82 -6.51 18.87
CA CYS A 67 -2.33 -7.65 18.10
C CYS A 67 -2.41 -8.99 18.85
N GLY A 68 -2.67 -9.02 20.16
CA GLY A 68 -2.72 -10.24 20.98
C GLY A 68 -4.04 -11.02 20.90
N GLY A 69 -5.09 -10.44 20.34
CA GLY A 69 -6.28 -11.18 19.91
C GLY A 69 -6.06 -11.76 18.52
N GLN A 70 -6.57 -12.97 18.25
CA GLN A 70 -6.52 -13.66 16.94
C GLN A 70 -7.21 -12.92 15.77
N ASN A 71 -7.42 -11.60 15.88
CA ASN A 71 -7.92 -10.68 14.87
C ASN A 71 -6.91 -9.56 14.57
N GLY A 72 -5.62 -9.78 14.78
CA GLY A 72 -4.56 -9.01 14.11
C GLY A 72 -4.59 -9.29 12.61
N SER A 73 -5.67 -8.89 11.94
CA SER A 73 -6.00 -9.23 10.56
C SER A 73 -4.87 -8.79 9.63
N ALA A 74 -4.07 -9.75 9.21
CA ALA A 74 -3.47 -9.73 7.89
C ALA A 74 -4.60 -9.90 6.87
N ASN A 75 -5.32 -8.81 6.56
CA ASN A 75 -6.13 -8.66 5.35
C ASN A 75 -5.97 -7.25 4.77
#